data_AF-A0A6N9T1Q1-F1
#
_entry.id   AF-A0A6N9T1Q1-F1
#
_cell.length_a   1.000
_cell.length_b   1.000
_cell.length_c   1.000
_cell.angle_alpha   90.00
_cell.angle_beta   90.00
_cell.angle_gamma   90.00
#
_symmetry.space_group_name_H-M   'P 1'
#
loop_
_entity.id
_entity.type
_entity.pdbx_description
1 polymer ?
#
loop_
_entity_poly.entity_id
_entity_poly.type
_entity_poly.pdbx_seq_one_letter_code
_entity_poly.pdbx_strand_id
1 'polypeptide(L)'
;MNDTEREIIILKSTWEMIDGMVNWTMFVKTDQREPSNLMFQTSEQARLFVILLGDFLSEIRAFKGDPVPLGLKPAPSNARPSDLTFLFHLRQVCTDPKLGRDTTRLSSTVEAFASWLEREFTATGVNLPAIGVVADLRVTRLRYIKMCSDMAKHNLARLATNVGHLRKLLDRAGHSVSEQEAYLAVENFFEWFHQDIFFYHSSQIGEFLNNIRWSIYDYLQTEFRRSFHVPTNSTADVTRYSYLVPAEIDEPVAVAMYWDAMNRSRSQPYMQRFSIPDYMKLRY
;
A
#
# COMPACT_ATOMS: atom_id res chain seq x y z
N MET A 1 -7.57 20.25 12.97
CA MET A 1 -7.98 19.31 11.91
C MET A 1 -9.24 18.51 12.22
N ASN A 2 -10.30 18.74 11.45
CA ASN A 2 -11.61 18.07 11.56
C ASN A 2 -11.71 16.80 10.67
N ASP A 3 -12.88 16.16 10.63
CA ASP A 3 -13.06 14.92 9.88
C ASP A 3 -12.98 15.09 8.35
N THR A 4 -13.53 16.18 7.79
CA THR A 4 -13.49 16.47 6.34
C THR A 4 -12.05 16.69 5.86
N GLU A 5 -11.25 17.42 6.66
CA GLU A 5 -9.83 17.66 6.38
C GLU A 5 -8.99 16.37 6.46
N ARG A 6 -9.30 15.51 7.44
CA ARG A 6 -8.62 14.21 7.56
C ARG A 6 -8.92 13.31 6.39
N GLU A 7 -10.18 13.27 5.96
CA GLU A 7 -10.59 12.47 4.81
C GLU A 7 -9.81 12.86 3.54
N ILE A 8 -9.69 14.15 3.24
CA ILE A 8 -8.98 14.58 2.03
C ILE A 8 -7.50 14.26 2.08
N ILE A 9 -6.87 14.39 3.26
CA ILE A 9 -5.48 14.00 3.47
C ILE A 9 -5.31 12.50 3.25
N ILE A 10 -6.17 11.66 3.84
CA ILE A 10 -6.09 10.20 3.70
C ILE A 10 -6.22 9.78 2.24
N LEU A 11 -7.20 10.31 1.52
CA LEU A 11 -7.45 9.95 0.12
C LEU A 11 -6.30 10.39 -0.79
N LYS A 12 -5.82 11.63 -0.63
CA LYS A 12 -4.71 12.18 -1.41
C LYS A 12 -3.40 11.44 -1.12
N SER A 13 -3.05 11.24 0.15
CA SER A 13 -1.85 10.50 0.54
C SER A 13 -1.88 9.06 0.05
N THR A 14 -3.03 8.38 0.13
CA THR A 14 -3.19 7.03 -0.42
C THR A 14 -2.91 7.01 -1.92
N TRP A 15 -3.53 7.93 -2.65
CA TRP A 15 -3.32 8.03 -4.10
C TRP A 15 -1.84 8.22 -4.43
N GLU A 16 -1.16 9.11 -3.70
CA GLU A 16 0.26 9.38 -3.93
C GLU A 16 1.18 8.20 -3.62
N MET A 17 0.95 7.51 -2.51
CA MET A 17 1.70 6.30 -2.19
C MET A 17 1.50 5.22 -3.26
N ILE A 18 0.27 5.06 -3.75
CA ILE A 18 -0.03 4.13 -4.85
C ILE A 18 0.65 4.59 -6.14
N ASP A 19 0.66 5.87 -6.46
CA ASP A 19 1.35 6.37 -7.66
C ASP A 19 2.86 6.11 -7.62
N GLY A 20 3.48 6.16 -6.44
CA GLY A 20 4.88 5.77 -6.26
C GLY A 20 5.14 4.29 -6.58
N MET A 21 4.15 3.42 -6.39
CA MET A 21 4.27 1.97 -6.58
C MET A 21 3.76 1.49 -7.95
N VAL A 22 2.67 2.06 -8.45
CA VAL A 22 1.87 1.48 -9.54
C VAL A 22 1.87 2.41 -10.75
N ASN A 23 2.98 2.35 -11.49
CA ASN A 23 3.23 3.17 -12.68
C ASN A 23 4.14 2.51 -13.72
N TRP A 24 4.23 3.12 -14.90
CA TRP A 24 5.01 2.60 -16.03
C TRP A 24 6.53 2.80 -15.94
N THR A 25 7.00 3.56 -14.94
CA THR A 25 8.42 3.57 -14.54
C THR A 25 8.74 2.34 -13.69
N MET A 26 7.78 1.84 -12.92
CA MET A 26 7.94 0.64 -12.10
C MET A 26 7.79 -0.64 -12.92
N PHE A 27 6.78 -0.67 -13.78
CA PHE A 27 6.41 -1.83 -14.58
C PHE A 27 6.64 -1.62 -16.07
N VAL A 28 6.95 -2.70 -16.78
CA VAL A 28 6.93 -2.73 -18.24
C VAL A 28 5.51 -2.39 -18.71
N LYS A 29 5.41 -1.41 -19.62
CA LYS A 29 4.12 -0.96 -20.13
C LYS A 29 3.40 -2.08 -20.86
N THR A 30 2.11 -2.24 -20.56
CA THR A 30 1.21 -3.18 -21.24
C THR A 30 -0.13 -2.49 -21.51
N ASP A 31 -0.71 -2.78 -22.68
CA ASP A 31 -2.06 -2.32 -23.05
C ASP A 31 -3.12 -3.42 -22.82
N GLN A 32 -2.73 -4.54 -22.22
CA GLN A 32 -3.63 -5.65 -21.90
C GLN A 32 -4.51 -5.31 -20.68
N ARG A 33 -5.83 -5.55 -20.81
CA ARG A 33 -6.78 -5.44 -19.68
C ARG A 33 -6.67 -6.61 -18.70
N GLU A 34 -6.19 -7.76 -19.18
CA GLU A 34 -5.97 -8.96 -18.37
C GLU A 34 -4.54 -9.47 -18.60
N PRO A 35 -3.53 -8.75 -18.09
CA PRO A 35 -2.15 -9.19 -18.23
C PRO A 35 -1.93 -10.46 -17.41
N SER A 36 -1.19 -11.42 -17.95
CA SER A 36 -0.76 -12.60 -17.19
C SER A 36 0.04 -12.22 -15.95
N ASN A 37 0.80 -11.12 -16.03
CA ASN A 37 1.65 -10.60 -14.99
C ASN A 37 2.04 -9.15 -15.27
N LEU A 38 2.33 -8.40 -14.21
CA LEU A 38 3.04 -7.13 -14.27
C LEU A 38 4.52 -7.39 -14.06
N MET A 39 5.32 -7.17 -15.11
CA MET A 39 6.77 -7.31 -15.03
C MET A 39 7.39 -6.00 -14.54
N PHE A 40 8.25 -6.07 -13.53
CA PHE A 40 9.09 -4.94 -13.15
C PHE A 40 10.10 -4.60 -14.26
N GLN A 41 10.46 -3.33 -14.38
CA GLN A 41 11.50 -2.88 -15.33
C GLN A 41 12.86 -3.51 -15.01
N THR A 42 13.26 -3.49 -13.73
CA THR A 42 14.46 -4.15 -13.23
C THR A 42 14.25 -4.70 -11.81
N SER A 43 15.23 -5.44 -11.29
CA SER A 43 15.25 -5.90 -9.89
C SER A 43 15.29 -4.75 -8.88
N GLU A 44 15.87 -3.61 -9.25
CA GLU A 44 15.90 -2.39 -8.44
C GLU A 44 14.50 -1.76 -8.33
N GLN A 45 13.70 -1.76 -9.41
CA GLN A 45 12.29 -1.37 -9.30
C GLN A 45 11.50 -2.34 -8.43
N ALA A 46 11.72 -3.65 -8.53
CA ALA A 46 11.08 -4.62 -7.63
C ALA A 46 11.44 -4.34 -6.16
N ARG A 47 12.72 -4.06 -5.89
CA ARG A 47 13.20 -3.69 -4.55
C ARG A 47 12.59 -2.36 -4.07
N LEU A 48 12.52 -1.35 -4.93
CA LEU A 48 11.89 -0.07 -4.58
C LEU A 48 10.39 -0.26 -4.28
N PHE A 49 9.69 -1.06 -5.08
CA PHE A 49 8.28 -1.36 -4.86
C PHE A 49 8.05 -1.98 -3.48
N VAL A 50 8.83 -3.01 -3.10
CA VAL A 50 8.61 -3.65 -1.79
C VAL A 50 8.90 -2.70 -0.62
N ILE A 51 9.86 -1.78 -0.77
CA ILE A 51 10.15 -0.74 0.23
C ILE A 51 8.96 0.22 0.37
N LEU A 52 8.45 0.76 -0.74
CA LEU A 52 7.30 1.66 -0.74
C LEU A 52 6.04 0.97 -0.22
N LEU A 53 5.86 -0.31 -0.55
CA LEU A 53 4.78 -1.13 -0.04
C LEU A 53 4.89 -1.32 1.47
N GLY A 54 6.08 -1.58 2.00
CA GLY A 54 6.26 -1.70 3.44
C GLY A 54 5.99 -0.40 4.19
N ASP A 55 6.34 0.75 3.61
CA ASP A 55 5.98 2.07 4.16
C ASP A 55 4.44 2.27 4.14
N PHE A 56 3.75 1.89 3.06
CA PHE A 56 2.27 1.88 2.99
C PHE A 56 1.63 0.93 4.02
N LEU A 57 2.28 -0.20 4.29
CA LEU A 57 1.87 -1.22 5.25
C LEU A 57 2.42 -0.98 6.68
N SER A 58 2.92 0.22 6.94
CA SER A 58 3.38 0.64 8.25
C SER A 58 2.32 1.46 8.97
N GLU A 59 2.29 1.32 10.30
CA GLU A 59 1.40 2.08 11.15
C GLU A 59 1.90 3.52 11.26
N ILE A 60 1.00 4.49 11.08
CA ILE A 60 1.29 5.88 11.41
C ILE A 60 0.98 6.07 12.89
N ARG A 61 2.04 6.25 13.67
CA ARG A 61 1.96 6.36 15.12
C ARG A 61 2.57 7.67 15.61
N ALA A 62 2.10 8.07 16.78
CA ALA A 62 2.73 9.08 17.62
C ALA A 62 4.22 8.77 17.85
N PHE A 63 5.06 9.80 17.84
CA PHE A 63 6.45 9.68 18.30
C PHE A 63 6.57 10.30 19.68
N LYS A 64 7.03 9.52 20.68
CA LYS A 64 7.35 10.01 22.05
C LYS A 64 6.27 10.89 22.71
N GLY A 65 4.99 10.55 22.53
CA GLY A 65 3.88 11.29 23.17
C GLY A 65 3.31 12.44 22.35
N ASP A 66 3.90 12.73 21.17
CA ASP A 66 3.32 13.66 20.22
C ASP A 66 1.99 13.12 19.65
N PRO A 67 1.06 14.00 19.23
CA PRO A 67 -0.11 13.54 18.49
C PRO A 67 0.31 12.84 17.19
N VAL A 68 -0.52 11.91 16.71
CA VAL A 68 -0.32 11.29 15.41
C VAL A 68 -0.27 12.39 14.33
N PRO A 69 0.71 12.36 13.41
CA PRO A 69 0.85 13.39 12.38
C PRO A 69 -0.43 13.61 11.57
N LEU A 70 -0.63 14.85 11.11
CA LEU A 70 -1.76 15.24 10.26
C LEU A 70 -3.13 14.94 10.88
N GLY A 71 -3.22 14.92 12.22
CA GLY A 71 -4.46 14.70 12.95
C GLY A 71 -5.07 13.30 12.77
N LEU A 72 -4.35 12.36 12.16
CA LEU A 72 -4.84 11.00 11.92
C LEU A 72 -5.20 10.32 13.24
N LYS A 73 -6.25 9.50 13.22
CA LYS A 73 -6.69 8.77 14.42
C LYS A 73 -5.82 7.51 14.56
N PRO A 74 -5.30 7.18 15.76
CA PRO A 74 -4.58 5.92 15.95
C PRO A 74 -5.52 4.72 15.80
N ALA A 75 -4.96 3.58 15.42
CA ALA A 75 -5.69 2.32 15.43
C ALA A 75 -6.10 1.93 16.87
N PRO A 76 -7.24 1.23 17.06
CA PRO A 76 -7.64 0.77 18.38
C PRO A 76 -6.67 -0.29 18.93
N SER A 77 -6.60 -0.45 20.25
CA SER A 77 -5.67 -1.38 20.91
C SER A 77 -5.88 -2.85 20.54
N ASN A 78 -7.09 -3.23 20.12
CA ASN A 78 -7.46 -4.57 19.66
C ASN A 78 -7.56 -4.66 18.12
N ALA A 79 -6.86 -3.78 17.40
CA ALA A 79 -6.81 -3.75 15.94
C ALA A 79 -6.38 -5.11 15.34
N ARG A 80 -7.06 -5.50 14.25
CA ARG A 80 -6.58 -6.60 13.38
C ARG A 80 -5.27 -6.19 12.68
N PRO A 81 -4.45 -7.13 12.19
CA PRO A 81 -3.13 -6.79 11.64
C PRO A 81 -3.14 -5.74 10.52
N SER A 82 -4.13 -5.78 9.61
CA SER A 82 -4.25 -4.77 8.55
C SER A 82 -4.71 -3.40 9.06
N ASP A 83 -5.29 -3.29 10.26
CA ASP A 83 -5.59 -2.00 10.88
C ASP A 83 -4.32 -1.31 11.43
N LEU A 84 -3.19 -2.03 11.52
CA LEU A 84 -1.88 -1.46 11.83
C LEU A 84 -1.13 -1.02 10.55
N THR A 85 -1.88 -0.55 9.56
CA THR A 85 -1.40 -0.09 8.24
C THR A 85 -2.21 1.14 7.79
N PHE A 86 -1.82 1.77 6.68
CA PHE A 86 -2.59 2.89 6.13
C PHE A 86 -4.01 2.49 5.68
N LEU A 87 -4.28 1.20 5.45
CA LEU A 87 -5.64 0.71 5.11
C LEU A 87 -6.66 1.01 6.20
N PHE A 88 -6.24 1.11 7.47
CA PHE A 88 -7.10 1.55 8.56
C PHE A 88 -7.74 2.92 8.28
N HIS A 89 -6.94 3.87 7.82
CA HIS A 89 -7.42 5.22 7.56
C HIS A 89 -8.40 5.26 6.39
N LEU A 90 -8.16 4.46 5.33
CA LEU A 90 -9.12 4.31 4.24
C LEU A 90 -10.46 3.71 4.70
N ARG A 91 -10.43 2.75 5.64
CA ARG A 91 -11.67 2.20 6.23
C ARG A 91 -12.46 3.25 6.98
N GLN A 92 -11.78 4.16 7.68
CA GLN A 92 -12.44 5.27 8.37
C GLN A 92 -13.20 6.15 7.38
N VAL A 93 -12.58 6.48 6.24
CA VAL A 93 -13.27 7.22 5.15
C VAL A 93 -14.48 6.45 4.62
N CYS A 94 -14.36 5.12 4.46
CA CYS A 94 -15.47 4.30 4.00
C CYS A 94 -16.65 4.25 4.98
N THR A 95 -16.37 4.37 6.28
CA THR A 95 -17.34 4.24 7.36
C THR A 95 -18.09 5.54 7.62
N ASP A 96 -17.40 6.68 7.51
CA ASP A 96 -17.96 8.01 7.78
C ASP A 96 -17.53 9.03 6.70
N PRO A 97 -18.01 8.86 5.45
CA PRO A 97 -17.63 9.71 4.32
C PRO A 97 -18.17 11.14 4.45
N LYS A 98 -17.31 12.12 4.14
CA LYS A 98 -17.60 13.57 4.17
C LYS A 98 -17.68 14.20 2.79
N LEU A 99 -16.84 13.76 1.84
CA LEU A 99 -16.75 14.35 0.50
C LEU A 99 -17.57 13.58 -0.54
N GLY A 100 -17.48 12.25 -0.53
CA GLY A 100 -18.24 11.37 -1.40
C GLY A 100 -19.47 10.79 -0.71
N ARG A 101 -20.33 10.13 -1.49
CA ARG A 101 -21.54 9.46 -0.95
C ARG A 101 -21.50 7.93 -1.07
N ASP A 102 -20.98 7.43 -2.19
CA ASP A 102 -20.90 5.99 -2.43
C ASP A 102 -19.50 5.46 -2.10
N THR A 103 -19.40 4.76 -0.96
CA THR A 103 -18.15 4.13 -0.51
C THR A 103 -18.06 2.65 -0.89
N THR A 104 -19.07 2.09 -1.58
CA THR A 104 -19.20 0.64 -1.80
C THR A 104 -17.96 0.06 -2.47
N ARG A 105 -17.53 0.67 -3.58
CA ARG A 105 -16.36 0.22 -4.33
C ARG A 105 -15.08 0.37 -3.52
N LEU A 106 -14.87 1.55 -2.91
CA LEU A 106 -13.69 1.83 -2.11
C LEU A 106 -13.56 0.83 -0.94
N SER A 107 -14.63 0.66 -0.17
CA SER A 107 -14.70 -0.30 0.93
C SER A 107 -14.38 -1.73 0.46
N SER A 108 -15.02 -2.19 -0.63
CA SER A 108 -14.78 -3.54 -1.16
C SER A 108 -13.32 -3.77 -1.57
N THR A 109 -12.67 -2.78 -2.20
CA THR A 109 -11.27 -2.92 -2.64
C THR A 109 -10.27 -2.87 -1.48
N VAL A 110 -10.53 -2.02 -0.48
CA VAL A 110 -9.74 -1.95 0.75
C VAL A 110 -9.84 -3.27 1.53
N GLU A 111 -11.05 -3.81 1.70
CA GLU A 111 -11.23 -5.08 2.40
C GLU A 111 -10.67 -6.28 1.63
N ALA A 112 -10.76 -6.28 0.30
CA ALA A 112 -10.18 -7.35 -0.51
C ALA A 112 -8.66 -7.41 -0.31
N PHE A 113 -7.97 -6.27 -0.34
CA PHE A 113 -6.52 -6.23 -0.14
C PHE A 113 -6.14 -6.62 1.30
N ALA A 114 -6.84 -6.07 2.29
CA ALA A 114 -6.56 -6.38 3.68
C ALA A 114 -6.80 -7.85 4.02
N SER A 115 -7.88 -8.45 3.51
CA SER A 115 -8.17 -9.86 3.69
C SER A 115 -7.09 -10.72 3.02
N TRP A 116 -6.60 -10.33 1.84
CA TRP A 116 -5.50 -11.01 1.18
C TRP A 116 -4.19 -10.94 1.98
N LEU A 117 -3.88 -9.79 2.58
CA LEU A 117 -2.69 -9.56 3.42
C LEU A 117 -2.68 -10.42 4.68
N GLU A 118 -3.84 -10.63 5.30
CA GLU A 118 -3.97 -11.35 6.57
C GLU A 118 -3.97 -12.87 6.42
N ARG A 119 -4.14 -13.39 5.20
CA ARG A 119 -4.07 -14.83 4.96
C ARG A 119 -2.65 -15.37 5.12
N GLU A 120 -2.57 -16.57 5.66
CA GLU A 120 -1.35 -17.36 5.75
C GLU A 120 -1.18 -18.26 4.53
N PHE A 121 0.07 -18.51 4.20
CA PHE A 121 0.49 -19.53 3.25
C PHE A 121 1.74 -20.25 3.78
N THR A 122 2.08 -21.38 3.17
CA THR A 122 3.28 -22.14 3.50
C THR A 122 4.24 -22.06 2.31
N ALA A 123 5.41 -21.48 2.53
CA ALA A 123 6.53 -21.59 1.60
C ALA A 123 7.22 -22.94 1.83
N THR A 124 7.08 -23.85 0.89
CA THR A 124 7.60 -25.23 1.03
C THR A 124 9.08 -25.31 0.63
N GLY A 125 9.88 -26.02 1.41
CA GLY A 125 11.27 -26.33 1.07
C GLY A 125 12.19 -25.11 1.01
N VAL A 126 11.95 -24.09 1.84
CA VAL A 126 12.81 -22.90 1.92
C VAL A 126 14.21 -23.35 2.35
N ASN A 127 15.17 -23.23 1.43
CA ASN A 127 16.56 -23.62 1.67
C ASN A 127 17.37 -22.44 2.19
N LEU A 128 17.88 -22.57 3.42
CA LEU A 128 18.73 -21.62 4.13
C LEU A 128 20.13 -22.22 4.31
N PRO A 129 20.94 -22.29 3.23
CA PRO A 129 22.21 -23.01 3.23
C PRO A 129 23.23 -22.43 4.21
N ALA A 130 23.20 -21.13 4.49
CA ALA A 130 24.11 -20.50 5.44
C ALA A 130 24.01 -21.07 6.87
N ILE A 131 22.90 -21.74 7.20
CA ILE A 131 22.67 -22.41 8.48
C ILE A 131 22.34 -23.90 8.33
N GLY A 132 22.43 -24.45 7.12
CA GLY A 132 22.15 -25.86 6.85
C GLY A 132 20.69 -26.28 7.13
N VAL A 133 19.72 -25.37 6.97
CA VAL A 133 18.30 -25.65 7.24
C VAL A 133 17.49 -25.64 5.94
N VAL A 134 16.63 -26.65 5.77
CA VAL A 134 15.55 -26.65 4.78
C VAL A 134 14.24 -26.82 5.54
N ALA A 135 13.31 -25.88 5.38
CA ALA A 135 12.09 -25.85 6.19
C ALA A 135 10.86 -25.38 5.41
N ASP A 136 9.69 -25.84 5.83
CA ASP A 136 8.40 -25.32 5.39
C ASP A 136 8.00 -24.16 6.30
N LEU A 137 7.97 -22.94 5.76
CA LEU A 137 7.72 -21.73 6.55
C LEU A 137 6.28 -21.24 6.36
N ARG A 138 5.47 -21.35 7.41
CA ARG A 138 4.11 -20.81 7.45
C ARG A 138 4.11 -19.36 7.92
N VAL A 139 3.59 -18.45 7.10
CA VAL A 139 3.62 -17.01 7.36
C VAL A 139 2.43 -16.27 6.73
N THR A 140 1.96 -15.21 7.37
CA THR A 140 0.96 -14.28 6.76
C THR A 140 1.58 -13.48 5.63
N ARG A 141 0.82 -13.11 4.60
CA ARG A 141 1.31 -12.25 3.52
C ARG A 141 1.85 -10.91 4.01
N LEU A 142 1.13 -10.27 4.94
CA LEU A 142 1.56 -9.03 5.58
C LEU A 142 2.94 -9.15 6.25
N ARG A 143 3.17 -10.21 7.03
CA ARG A 143 4.42 -10.39 7.78
C ARG A 143 5.62 -10.53 6.87
N TYR A 144 5.57 -11.40 5.85
CA TYR A 144 6.73 -11.60 4.99
C TYR A 144 7.00 -10.34 4.14
N ILE A 145 5.96 -9.64 3.67
CA ILE A 145 6.13 -8.38 2.91
C ILE A 145 6.86 -7.34 3.77
N LYS A 146 6.48 -7.18 5.05
CA LYS A 146 7.16 -6.25 5.96
C LYS A 146 8.61 -6.66 6.21
N MET A 147 8.87 -7.96 6.40
CA MET A 147 10.24 -8.48 6.53
C MET A 147 11.07 -8.17 5.27
N CYS A 148 10.56 -8.46 4.07
CA CYS A 148 11.23 -8.15 2.82
C CYS A 148 11.45 -6.65 2.63
N SER A 149 10.48 -5.80 2.97
CA SER A 149 10.64 -4.34 2.91
C SER A 149 11.80 -3.85 3.78
N ASP A 150 11.84 -4.28 5.04
CA ASP A 150 12.91 -3.87 5.96
C ASP A 150 14.28 -4.38 5.49
N MET A 151 14.36 -5.64 5.06
CA MET A 151 15.58 -6.23 4.50
C MET A 151 16.04 -5.51 3.23
N ALA A 152 15.12 -5.06 2.40
CA ALA A 152 15.42 -4.26 1.22
C ALA A 152 15.91 -2.84 1.57
N LYS A 153 15.45 -2.25 2.69
CA LYS A 153 15.76 -0.87 3.10
C LYS A 153 17.00 -0.74 3.98
N HIS A 154 17.35 -1.80 4.71
CA HIS A 154 18.31 -1.72 5.80
C HIS A 154 19.50 -2.66 5.64
N ASN A 155 20.63 -2.27 6.22
CA ASN A 155 21.76 -3.17 6.39
C ASN A 155 21.54 -4.10 7.60
N LEU A 156 22.37 -5.14 7.71
CA LEU A 156 22.24 -6.18 8.73
C LEU A 156 22.13 -5.63 10.17
N ALA A 157 22.86 -4.56 10.49
CA ALA A 157 22.88 -3.93 11.81
C ALA A 157 21.51 -3.33 12.24
N ARG A 158 20.59 -3.12 11.29
CA ARG A 158 19.24 -2.60 11.55
C ARG A 158 18.15 -3.68 11.47
N LEU A 159 18.53 -4.96 11.37
CA LEU A 159 17.60 -6.07 11.16
C LEU A 159 17.33 -6.93 12.40
N ALA A 160 17.75 -6.52 13.60
CA ALA A 160 17.54 -7.28 14.85
C ALA A 160 16.08 -7.73 15.06
N THR A 161 15.11 -6.84 14.78
CA THR A 161 13.68 -7.20 14.83
C THR A 161 13.32 -8.29 13.83
N ASN A 162 13.80 -8.20 12.59
CA ASN A 162 13.55 -9.18 11.54
C ASN A 162 14.23 -10.52 11.83
N VAL A 163 15.43 -10.50 12.42
CA VAL A 163 16.10 -11.70 12.93
C VAL A 163 15.26 -12.37 14.00
N GLY A 164 14.70 -11.62 14.95
CA GLY A 164 13.77 -12.15 15.94
C GLY A 164 12.51 -12.77 15.31
N HIS A 165 11.99 -12.20 14.22
CA HIS A 165 10.87 -12.77 13.47
C HIS A 165 11.24 -14.06 12.73
N LEU A 166 12.40 -14.08 12.05
CA LEU A 166 12.90 -15.25 11.34
C LEU A 166 13.12 -16.43 12.29
N ARG A 167 13.71 -16.19 13.46
CA ARG A 167 13.86 -17.21 14.51
C ARG A 167 12.53 -17.82 14.91
N LYS A 168 11.51 -17.00 15.13
CA LYS A 168 10.15 -17.47 15.48
C LYS A 168 9.51 -18.28 14.36
N LEU A 169 9.77 -17.95 13.09
CA LEU A 169 9.28 -18.74 11.96
C LEU A 169 9.96 -20.11 11.91
N LEU A 170 11.29 -20.14 12.06
CA LEU A 170 12.07 -21.38 12.05
C LEU A 170 11.72 -22.28 13.25
N ASP A 171 11.59 -21.70 14.44
CA ASP A 171 11.19 -22.43 15.65
C ASP A 171 9.82 -23.10 15.50
N ARG A 172 8.84 -22.39 14.92
CA ARG A 172 7.53 -22.96 14.58
C ARG A 172 7.59 -24.07 13.53
N ALA A 173 8.61 -24.03 12.67
CA ALA A 173 8.89 -25.07 11.68
C ALA A 173 9.72 -26.23 12.26
N GLY A 174 10.04 -26.22 13.56
CA GLY A 174 10.82 -27.27 14.23
C GLY A 174 12.34 -27.07 14.20
N HIS A 175 12.82 -25.88 13.81
CA HIS A 175 14.23 -25.54 13.70
C HIS A 175 14.60 -24.39 14.65
N SER A 176 14.98 -24.72 15.89
CA SER A 176 15.49 -23.72 16.83
C SER A 176 16.91 -23.28 16.43
N VAL A 177 17.08 -21.98 16.19
CA VAL A 177 18.37 -21.38 15.81
C VAL A 177 18.75 -20.23 16.75
N SER A 178 20.06 -20.03 16.91
CA SER A 178 20.65 -18.88 17.59
C SER A 178 20.39 -17.57 16.86
N GLU A 179 20.70 -16.44 17.51
CA GLU A 179 20.58 -15.13 16.88
C GLU A 179 21.59 -14.97 15.73
N GLN A 180 22.81 -15.44 15.93
CA GLN A 180 23.89 -15.39 14.94
C GLN A 180 23.54 -16.21 13.69
N GLU A 181 23.02 -17.43 13.87
CA GLU A 181 22.50 -18.23 12.74
C GLU A 181 21.37 -17.52 12.02
N ALA A 182 20.43 -16.91 12.74
CA ALA A 182 19.36 -16.17 12.10
C ALA A 182 19.85 -14.93 11.34
N TYR A 183 20.91 -14.26 11.79
CA TYR A 183 21.57 -13.22 10.98
C TYR A 183 22.16 -13.78 9.69
N LEU A 184 22.82 -14.94 9.74
CA LEU A 184 23.37 -15.61 8.56
C LEU A 184 22.28 -16.01 7.55
N ALA A 185 21.08 -16.34 8.04
CA ALA A 185 19.96 -16.77 7.21
C ALA A 185 19.18 -15.60 6.56
N VAL A 186 19.43 -14.34 6.93
CA VAL A 186 18.66 -13.19 6.43
C VAL A 186 18.72 -13.08 4.91
N GLU A 187 19.90 -13.21 4.32
CA GLU A 187 20.09 -13.06 2.87
C GLU A 187 19.38 -14.19 2.10
N ASN A 188 19.55 -15.44 2.54
CA ASN A 188 18.86 -16.58 1.91
C ASN A 188 17.33 -16.50 2.05
N PHE A 189 16.84 -16.04 3.21
CA PHE A 189 15.41 -15.77 3.39
C PHE A 189 14.93 -14.68 2.41
N PHE A 190 15.68 -13.57 2.31
CA PHE A 190 15.32 -12.49 1.40
C PHE A 190 15.32 -12.96 -0.06
N GLU A 191 16.29 -13.75 -0.51
CA GLU A 191 16.31 -14.34 -1.85
C GLU A 191 15.04 -15.15 -2.13
N TRP A 192 14.68 -16.09 -1.26
CA TRP A 192 13.47 -16.91 -1.42
C TRP A 192 12.19 -16.08 -1.42
N PHE A 193 12.01 -15.22 -0.42
CA PHE A 193 10.74 -14.51 -0.24
C PHE A 193 10.60 -13.29 -1.15
N HIS A 194 11.70 -12.61 -1.47
CA HIS A 194 11.67 -11.47 -2.38
C HIS A 194 11.74 -11.92 -3.83
N GLN A 195 12.70 -12.76 -4.23
CA GLN A 195 12.95 -13.03 -5.65
C GLN A 195 12.03 -14.07 -6.27
N ASP A 196 11.41 -14.95 -5.46
CA ASP A 196 10.41 -15.92 -5.94
C ASP A 196 9.00 -15.49 -5.50
N ILE A 197 8.70 -15.60 -4.20
CA ILE A 197 7.33 -15.46 -3.69
C ILE A 197 6.75 -14.05 -3.91
N PHE A 198 7.53 -13.01 -3.60
CA PHE A 198 7.07 -11.65 -3.80
C PHE A 198 6.94 -11.30 -5.28
N PHE A 199 7.85 -11.74 -6.15
CA PHE A 199 7.68 -11.55 -7.61
C PHE A 199 6.36 -12.15 -8.10
N TYR A 200 6.01 -13.36 -7.63
CA TYR A 200 4.73 -13.98 -7.92
C TYR A 200 3.54 -13.12 -7.43
N HIS A 201 3.56 -12.65 -6.19
CA HIS A 201 2.48 -11.83 -5.62
C HIS A 201 2.42 -10.40 -6.18
N SER A 202 3.51 -9.87 -6.72
CA SER A 202 3.65 -8.45 -7.07
C SER A 202 2.56 -7.96 -8.04
N SER A 203 2.18 -8.80 -8.99
CA SER A 203 1.12 -8.51 -9.97
C SER A 203 -0.24 -8.33 -9.30
N GLN A 204 -0.58 -9.23 -8.38
CA GLN A 204 -1.84 -9.17 -7.63
C GLN A 204 -1.84 -8.00 -6.63
N ILE A 205 -0.70 -7.69 -6.00
CA ILE A 205 -0.57 -6.49 -5.16
C ILE A 205 -0.77 -5.23 -6.01
N GLY A 206 -0.15 -5.16 -7.19
CA GLY A 206 -0.34 -4.07 -8.14
C GLY A 206 -1.82 -3.90 -8.54
N GLU A 207 -2.54 -5.00 -8.76
CA GLU A 207 -3.99 -5.00 -9.00
C GLU A 207 -4.77 -4.39 -7.82
N PHE A 208 -4.52 -4.85 -6.59
CA PHE A 208 -5.18 -4.31 -5.40
C PHE A 208 -4.96 -2.81 -5.24
N LEU A 209 -3.71 -2.37 -5.33
CA LEU A 209 -3.35 -0.96 -5.22
C LEU A 209 -3.98 -0.13 -6.34
N ASN A 210 -3.95 -0.60 -7.59
CA ASN A 210 -4.60 0.08 -8.71
C ASN A 210 -6.12 0.19 -8.50
N ASN A 211 -6.75 -0.86 -8.00
CA ASN A 211 -8.18 -0.88 -7.70
C ASN A 211 -8.56 0.11 -6.59
N ILE A 212 -7.72 0.25 -5.56
CA ILE A 212 -7.89 1.30 -4.52
C ILE A 212 -7.80 2.69 -5.17
N ARG A 213 -6.76 2.97 -5.97
CA ARG A 213 -6.61 4.27 -6.66
C ARG A 213 -7.82 4.61 -7.53
N TRP A 214 -8.28 3.65 -8.34
CA TRP A 214 -9.48 3.85 -9.16
C TRP A 214 -10.74 4.08 -8.34
N SER A 215 -10.86 3.41 -7.19
CA SER A 215 -12.02 3.61 -6.31
C SER A 215 -11.99 4.96 -5.60
N ILE A 216 -10.80 5.48 -5.27
CA ILE A 216 -10.65 6.86 -4.78
C ILE A 216 -11.03 7.86 -5.86
N TYR A 217 -10.57 7.66 -7.11
CA TYR A 217 -10.98 8.49 -8.24
C TYR A 217 -12.50 8.54 -8.38
N ASP A 218 -13.15 7.38 -8.45
CA ASP A 218 -14.60 7.27 -8.60
C ASP A 218 -15.34 7.93 -7.41
N TYR A 219 -14.86 7.72 -6.18
CA TYR A 219 -15.40 8.32 -4.96
C TYR A 219 -15.36 9.86 -5.01
N LEU A 220 -14.23 10.43 -5.40
CA LEU A 220 -14.02 11.88 -5.47
C LEU A 220 -14.74 12.56 -6.64
N GLN A 221 -15.23 11.82 -7.64
CA GLN A 221 -15.91 12.43 -8.80
C GLN A 221 -17.13 13.26 -8.42
N THR A 222 -17.87 12.88 -7.37
CA THR A 222 -19.03 13.65 -6.90
C THR A 222 -18.59 15.02 -6.39
N GLU A 223 -17.55 15.05 -5.56
CA GLU A 223 -17.02 16.28 -4.98
C GLU A 223 -16.30 17.15 -6.02
N PHE A 224 -15.59 16.53 -6.96
CA PHE A 224 -14.97 17.21 -8.08
C PHE A 224 -16.02 17.97 -8.91
N ARG A 225 -17.13 17.32 -9.28
CA ARG A 225 -18.21 17.97 -10.05
C ARG A 225 -18.90 19.09 -9.28
N ARG A 226 -19.07 18.94 -7.96
CA ARG A 226 -19.66 19.97 -7.09
C ARG A 226 -18.78 21.21 -7.05
N SER A 227 -17.47 21.02 -6.90
CA SER A 227 -16.55 22.10 -6.57
C SER A 227 -15.95 22.77 -7.80
N PHE A 228 -15.73 22.04 -8.89
CA PHE A 228 -15.11 22.55 -10.11
C PHE A 228 -16.00 23.60 -10.78
N HIS A 229 -15.45 24.78 -11.01
CA HIS A 229 -16.10 25.81 -11.81
C HIS A 229 -15.08 26.62 -12.60
N VAL A 230 -15.54 27.10 -13.75
CA VAL A 230 -14.80 27.99 -14.65
C VAL A 230 -15.41 29.38 -14.51
N PRO A 231 -14.69 30.37 -13.96
CA PRO A 231 -15.21 31.74 -13.82
C PRO A 231 -15.61 32.33 -15.18
N THR A 232 -16.65 33.16 -15.19
CA THR A 232 -17.23 33.77 -16.40
C THR A 232 -16.25 34.65 -17.18
N ASN A 233 -15.18 35.13 -16.54
CA ASN A 233 -14.11 35.92 -17.17
C ASN A 233 -13.00 35.05 -17.79
N SER A 234 -13.20 33.73 -17.88
CA SER A 234 -12.27 32.84 -18.59
C SER A 234 -12.43 33.02 -20.09
N THR A 235 -11.34 33.36 -20.77
CA THR A 235 -11.29 33.45 -22.24
C THR A 235 -10.77 32.14 -22.83
N ALA A 236 -10.99 31.91 -24.13
CA ALA A 236 -10.44 30.75 -24.83
C ALA A 236 -8.91 30.64 -24.71
N ASP A 237 -8.22 31.79 -24.59
CA ASP A 237 -6.76 31.86 -24.48
C ASP A 237 -6.25 31.67 -23.04
N VAL A 238 -7.10 31.86 -22.02
CA VAL A 238 -6.74 31.68 -20.60
C VAL A 238 -7.91 31.03 -19.87
N THR A 239 -7.96 29.69 -19.91
CA THR A 239 -8.91 28.93 -19.09
C THR A 239 -8.51 29.02 -17.63
N ARG A 240 -9.21 29.85 -16.85
CA ARG A 240 -9.10 29.86 -15.39
C ARG A 240 -10.10 28.87 -14.82
N TYR A 241 -9.71 28.16 -13.78
CA TYR A 241 -10.62 27.28 -13.04
C TYR A 241 -10.32 27.38 -11.56
N SER A 242 -11.34 27.06 -10.77
CA SER A 242 -11.23 27.03 -9.32
C SER A 242 -12.10 25.94 -8.73
N TYR A 243 -11.84 25.62 -7.47
CA TYR A 243 -12.67 24.72 -6.68
C TYR A 243 -13.34 25.49 -5.54
N LEU A 244 -14.64 25.22 -5.35
CA LEU A 244 -15.37 25.63 -4.16
C LEU A 244 -14.98 24.72 -2.99
N VAL A 245 -13.89 25.06 -2.30
CA VAL A 245 -13.43 24.34 -1.12
C VAL A 245 -14.53 24.41 -0.03
N PRO A 246 -14.93 23.28 0.58
CA PRO A 246 -15.85 23.29 1.73
C PRO A 246 -15.37 24.24 2.83
N ALA A 247 -16.29 24.97 3.44
CA ALA A 247 -15.95 25.98 4.46
C ALA A 247 -15.32 25.35 5.71
N GLU A 248 -15.56 24.06 5.96
CA GLU A 248 -14.94 23.34 7.05
C GLU A 248 -13.46 22.99 6.78
N ILE A 249 -12.96 23.08 5.54
CA ILE A 249 -11.54 22.86 5.26
C ILE A 249 -10.81 24.20 5.33
N ASP A 250 -10.17 24.48 6.47
CA ASP A 250 -9.51 25.75 6.76
C ASP A 250 -8.01 25.60 7.08
N GLU A 251 -7.56 24.41 7.51
CA GLU A 251 -6.15 24.12 7.75
C GLU A 251 -5.36 24.25 6.44
N PRO A 252 -4.29 25.06 6.37
CA PRO A 252 -3.58 25.34 5.12
C PRO A 252 -3.10 24.09 4.37
N VAL A 253 -2.67 23.07 5.11
CA VAL A 253 -2.27 21.78 4.53
C VAL A 253 -3.46 21.04 3.93
N ALA A 254 -4.63 21.05 4.58
CA ALA A 254 -5.82 20.36 4.07
C ALA A 254 -6.38 21.06 2.83
N VAL A 255 -6.34 22.40 2.78
CA VAL A 255 -6.68 23.19 1.60
C VAL A 255 -5.78 22.82 0.41
N ALA A 256 -4.46 22.75 0.61
CA ALA A 256 -3.54 22.35 -0.45
C ALA A 256 -3.80 20.91 -0.93
N MET A 257 -4.01 19.97 -0.01
CA MET A 257 -4.32 18.56 -0.32
C MET A 257 -5.64 18.42 -1.08
N TYR A 258 -6.64 19.23 -0.73
CA TYR A 258 -7.92 19.29 -1.44
C TYR A 258 -7.72 19.76 -2.89
N TRP A 259 -7.01 20.87 -3.09
CA TRP A 259 -6.70 21.37 -4.42
C TRP A 259 -5.97 20.34 -5.28
N ASP A 260 -4.97 19.67 -4.73
CA ASP A 260 -4.23 18.61 -5.42
C ASP A 260 -5.11 17.41 -5.79
N ALA A 261 -5.95 16.96 -4.86
CA ALA A 261 -6.87 15.84 -5.09
C ALA A 261 -7.91 16.16 -6.17
N MET A 262 -8.46 17.37 -6.16
CA MET A 262 -9.40 17.82 -7.20
C MET A 262 -8.71 17.96 -8.55
N ASN A 263 -7.49 18.49 -8.59
CA ASN A 263 -6.69 18.55 -9.81
C ASN A 263 -6.40 17.16 -10.39
N ARG A 264 -6.05 16.20 -9.54
CA ARG A 264 -5.88 14.80 -9.96
C ARG A 264 -7.18 14.20 -10.48
N SER A 265 -8.31 14.60 -9.92
CA SER A 265 -9.64 14.12 -10.33
C SER A 265 -10.11 14.65 -11.70
N ARG A 266 -9.39 15.60 -12.30
CA ARG A 266 -9.69 16.14 -13.65
C ARG A 266 -9.47 15.12 -14.77
N SER A 267 -8.60 14.13 -14.55
CA SER A 267 -8.31 13.07 -15.50
C SER A 267 -8.37 11.72 -14.82
N GLN A 268 -8.70 10.69 -15.59
CA GLN A 268 -8.63 9.32 -15.11
C GLN A 268 -7.18 8.95 -14.70
N PRO A 269 -7.00 8.03 -13.74
CA PRO A 269 -5.68 7.46 -13.43
C PRO A 269 -4.94 6.98 -14.69
N TYR A 270 -3.63 7.26 -14.76
CA TYR A 270 -2.81 7.01 -15.94
C TYR A 270 -2.57 5.52 -16.24
N MET A 271 -2.64 4.66 -15.23
CA MET A 271 -2.63 3.21 -15.43
C MET A 271 -4.07 2.74 -15.52
N GLN A 272 -4.38 2.09 -16.65
CA GLN A 272 -5.72 1.58 -16.90
C GLN A 272 -6.11 0.54 -15.84
N ARG A 273 -7.41 0.29 -15.68
CA ARG A 273 -7.89 -0.84 -14.89
C ARG A 273 -7.42 -2.13 -15.54
N PHE A 274 -6.94 -3.07 -14.73
CA PHE A 274 -6.55 -4.41 -15.17
C PHE A 274 -6.90 -5.43 -14.09
N SER A 275 -6.97 -6.70 -14.47
CA SER A 275 -7.17 -7.84 -13.56
C SER A 275 -6.13 -8.91 -13.85
N ILE A 276 -5.49 -9.44 -12.82
CA ILE A 276 -4.62 -10.61 -12.98
C ILE A 276 -5.51 -11.86 -13.04
N PRO A 277 -5.32 -12.77 -14.00
CA PRO A 277 -6.13 -13.98 -14.09
C PRO A 277 -6.02 -14.86 -12.83
N ASP A 278 -7.11 -15.55 -12.47
CA ASP A 278 -7.16 -16.35 -11.23
C ASP A 278 -6.09 -17.44 -11.18
N TYR A 279 -5.78 -18.09 -12.30
CA TYR A 279 -4.74 -19.14 -12.37
C TYR A 279 -3.34 -18.61 -11.99
N MET A 280 -3.10 -17.30 -12.09
CA MET A 280 -1.86 -16.64 -11.67
C MET A 280 -1.85 -16.24 -10.18
N LYS A 281 -2.89 -16.59 -9.41
CA LYS A 281 -3.06 -16.23 -7.99
C LYS A 281 -3.15 -17.43 -7.03
N LEU A 282 -3.03 -18.68 -7.53
CA LEU A 282 -3.34 -19.91 -6.77
C LEU A 282 -2.16 -20.55 -6.01
N ARG A 283 -0.90 -20.18 -6.29
CA ARG A 283 0.28 -20.94 -5.81
C ARG A 283 0.61 -20.67 -4.34
N TYR A 284 0.37 -19.46 -3.84
CA TYR A 284 0.70 -19.00 -2.49
C TYR A 284 -0.44 -18.18 -1.89
#